data_AF-A0A5C5WBL1-F1
#
_entry.id   AF-A0A5C5WBL1-F1
#
_cell.length_a   1.000
_cell.length_b   1.000
_cell.length_c   1.000
_cell.angle_alpha   90.00
_cell.angle_beta   90.00
_cell.angle_gamma   90.00
#
_symmetry.space_group_name_H-M   'P 1'
#
loop_
_entity.id
_entity.type
_entity.pdbx_description
1 polymer ?
#
loop_
_entity_poly.entity_id
_entity_poly.type
_entity_poly.pdbx_seq_one_letter_code
_entity_poly.pdbx_strand_id
1 'polypeptide(L)'
;MKSFIATLSGVAAVCLLSASLAQAATIELQFTGLDVLYDGTNITDANNAGADPLGVVTVDVDGSPVAGSPFSTAVSAELLIPGVFNIAVGGDTVMSAPGGSVTVNLPAGNFLTVALDSATITYLNAGFARFAFGGAVANVTGQSLPGGLMMGDPISFSFSAILASQTNNGVDLLTFRASGTGEIEGAVVPEPATALLAALAAPLALGRRR
;
A
#
# COMPACT_ATOMS: atom_id res chain seq x y z
N MET A 1 -53.73 58.18 4.74
CA MET A 1 -53.11 57.05 5.47
C MET A 1 -53.36 55.75 4.70
N LYS A 2 -52.38 55.29 3.91
CA LYS A 2 -52.35 53.93 3.34
C LYS A 2 -50.88 53.49 3.38
N SER A 3 -50.52 52.73 4.41
CA SER A 3 -49.18 52.15 4.55
C SER A 3 -49.07 50.93 3.64
N PHE A 4 -48.13 50.98 2.70
CA PHE A 4 -47.73 49.86 1.86
C PHE A 4 -46.69 49.03 2.64
N ILE A 5 -47.06 47.82 3.05
CA ILE A 5 -46.15 46.83 3.61
C ILE A 5 -45.62 46.02 2.41
N ALA A 6 -44.36 46.25 2.05
CA ALA A 6 -43.66 45.50 1.01
C ALA A 6 -43.00 44.27 1.66
N THR A 7 -43.59 43.09 1.43
CA THR A 7 -43.05 41.80 1.83
C THR A 7 -41.88 41.43 0.91
N LEU A 8 -40.65 41.59 1.43
CA LEU A 8 -39.43 41.17 0.75
C LEU A 8 -39.31 39.64 0.87
N SER A 9 -39.80 38.91 -0.13
CA SER A 9 -39.59 37.47 -0.25
C SER A 9 -38.12 37.19 -0.58
N GLY A 10 -37.32 36.99 0.47
CA GLY A 10 -35.94 36.54 0.36
C GLY A 10 -35.89 35.12 -0.21
N VAL A 11 -35.49 35.00 -1.47
CA VAL A 11 -35.12 33.72 -2.06
C VAL A 11 -33.81 33.28 -1.40
N ALA A 12 -33.93 32.49 -0.32
CA ALA A 12 -32.82 31.73 0.22
C ALA A 12 -32.44 30.68 -0.84
N ALA A 13 -31.57 31.08 -1.77
CA ALA A 13 -30.87 30.16 -2.64
C ALA A 13 -29.98 29.30 -1.74
N VAL A 14 -30.54 28.17 -1.30
CA VAL A 14 -29.82 27.05 -0.69
C VAL A 14 -28.86 26.58 -1.78
N CYS A 15 -27.68 27.17 -1.83
CA CYS A 15 -26.52 26.54 -2.41
C CYS A 15 -26.26 25.31 -1.55
N LEU A 16 -26.98 24.22 -1.85
CA LEU A 16 -26.49 22.86 -1.72
C LEU A 16 -25.20 22.84 -2.53
N LEU A 17 -24.13 23.37 -1.94
CA LEU A 17 -22.78 22.98 -2.26
C LEU A 17 -22.81 21.48 -2.00
N SER A 18 -23.05 20.72 -3.06
CA SER A 18 -22.69 19.33 -3.16
C SER A 18 -21.21 19.31 -2.84
N ALA A 19 -20.90 19.19 -1.55
CA ALA A 19 -19.63 18.74 -1.08
C ALA A 19 -19.48 17.37 -1.71
N SER A 20 -18.88 17.33 -2.90
CA SER A 20 -18.36 16.10 -3.46
C SER A 20 -17.57 15.49 -2.32
N LEU A 21 -18.02 14.33 -1.84
CA LEU A 21 -17.29 13.58 -0.84
C LEU A 21 -15.85 13.53 -1.37
N ALA A 22 -14.95 14.22 -0.69
CA ALA A 22 -13.55 14.23 -1.07
C ALA A 22 -13.08 12.80 -0.78
N GLN A 23 -13.16 11.96 -1.80
CA GLN A 23 -12.59 10.62 -1.74
C GLN A 23 -11.08 10.83 -1.62
N ALA A 24 -10.48 10.24 -0.58
CA ALA A 24 -9.03 10.21 -0.49
C ALA A 24 -8.53 9.51 -1.75
N ALA A 25 -7.62 10.16 -2.47
CA ALA A 25 -6.94 9.54 -3.59
C ALA A 25 -6.20 8.29 -3.11
N THR A 26 -6.04 7.29 -3.97
CA THR A 26 -5.33 6.04 -3.66
C THR A 26 -3.92 6.12 -4.23
N ILE A 27 -2.91 5.77 -3.43
CA ILE A 27 -1.55 5.47 -3.90
C ILE A 27 -1.41 3.97 -4.03
N GLU A 28 -0.93 3.52 -5.18
CA GLU A 28 -0.63 2.13 -5.46
C GLU A 28 0.85 1.99 -5.83
N LEU A 29 1.51 1.00 -5.22
CA LEU A 29 2.91 0.67 -5.42
C LEU A 29 2.98 -0.79 -5.86
N GLN A 30 3.21 -1.05 -7.15
CA GLN A 30 3.31 -2.42 -7.67
C GLN A 30 4.76 -2.75 -8.00
N PHE A 31 5.20 -3.97 -7.76
CA PHE A 31 6.56 -4.39 -8.05
C PHE A 31 6.66 -5.81 -8.56
N THR A 32 7.74 -6.09 -9.29
CA THR A 32 8.05 -7.40 -9.86
C THR A 32 9.45 -7.86 -9.51
N GLY A 33 9.67 -9.17 -9.51
CA GLY A 33 11.00 -9.77 -9.36
C GLY A 33 11.46 -9.91 -7.92
N LEU A 34 10.57 -9.78 -6.93
CA LEU A 34 10.91 -10.06 -5.54
C LEU A 34 11.10 -11.56 -5.35
N ASP A 35 12.32 -11.95 -5.03
CA ASP A 35 12.68 -13.30 -4.63
C ASP A 35 12.55 -13.45 -3.12
N VAL A 36 11.90 -14.53 -2.67
CA VAL A 36 11.68 -14.83 -1.25
C VAL A 36 12.23 -16.20 -0.87
N LEU A 37 12.66 -16.31 0.38
CA LEU A 37 13.17 -17.52 1.03
C LEU A 37 12.34 -17.82 2.27
N TYR A 38 11.84 -19.05 2.38
CA TYR A 38 11.30 -19.60 3.62
C TYR A 38 12.32 -20.54 4.25
N ASP A 39 12.61 -20.32 5.53
CA ASP A 39 13.61 -21.07 6.31
C ASP A 39 13.00 -22.12 7.27
N GLY A 40 11.68 -22.28 7.26
CA GLY A 40 10.94 -23.13 8.20
C GLY A 40 10.29 -22.37 9.36
N THR A 41 10.55 -21.07 9.48
CA THR A 41 10.05 -20.20 10.55
C THR A 41 9.72 -18.80 10.06
N ASN A 42 10.44 -18.27 9.09
CA ASN A 42 10.29 -16.92 8.56
C ASN A 42 10.31 -16.95 7.04
N ILE A 43 9.66 -15.96 6.45
CA ILE A 43 9.79 -15.66 5.03
C ILE A 43 10.54 -14.34 4.92
N THR A 44 11.71 -14.38 4.30
CA THR A 44 12.54 -13.21 4.04
C THR A 44 12.69 -12.98 2.55
N ASP A 45 13.19 -11.82 2.16
CA ASP A 45 13.77 -11.70 0.82
C ASP A 45 14.96 -12.66 0.68
N ALA A 46 15.21 -13.13 -0.54
CA ALA A 46 16.13 -14.23 -0.80
C ALA A 46 17.60 -13.78 -0.96
N ASN A 47 17.86 -12.47 -0.83
CA ASN A 47 19.17 -11.87 -1.00
C ASN A 47 19.90 -11.75 0.35
N ASN A 48 20.84 -12.66 0.58
CA ASN A 48 21.62 -12.69 1.83
C ASN A 48 22.57 -11.48 2.02
N ALA A 49 22.71 -10.60 1.02
CA ALA A 49 23.60 -9.44 1.05
C ALA A 49 22.88 -8.10 1.28
N GLY A 50 21.58 -8.12 1.58
CA GLY A 50 20.72 -6.94 1.76
C GLY A 50 19.51 -6.98 0.85
N ALA A 51 18.83 -5.85 0.65
CA ALA A 51 17.65 -5.73 -0.20
C ALA A 51 17.74 -6.47 -1.55
N ASP A 52 16.69 -7.20 -1.89
CA ASP A 52 16.54 -7.95 -3.14
C ASP A 52 16.26 -7.00 -4.32
N PRO A 53 17.03 -7.05 -5.42
CA PRO A 53 16.82 -6.16 -6.56
C PRO A 53 15.51 -6.47 -7.27
N LEU A 54 14.67 -5.45 -7.45
CA LEU A 54 13.40 -5.59 -8.15
C LEU A 54 13.59 -5.39 -9.66
N GLY A 55 12.70 -5.98 -10.45
CA GLY A 55 12.67 -5.79 -11.91
C GLY A 55 12.10 -4.42 -12.28
N VAL A 56 10.90 -4.12 -11.79
CA VAL A 56 10.18 -2.88 -12.02
C VAL A 56 9.38 -2.53 -10.77
N VAL A 57 9.26 -1.25 -10.47
CA VAL A 57 8.32 -0.69 -9.50
C VAL A 57 7.47 0.40 -10.18
N THR A 58 6.16 0.27 -10.17
CA THR A 58 5.21 1.32 -10.55
C THR A 58 4.68 2.02 -9.31
N VAL A 59 4.42 3.32 -9.44
CA VAL A 59 3.82 4.14 -8.40
C VAL A 59 2.76 4.98 -9.08
N ASP A 60 1.51 4.76 -8.69
CA ASP A 60 0.34 5.37 -9.30
C ASP A 60 -0.46 6.12 -8.25
N VAL A 61 -1.10 7.23 -8.64
CA VAL A 61 -2.10 7.96 -7.85
C VAL A 61 -3.40 7.94 -8.64
N ASP A 62 -4.43 7.32 -8.09
CA ASP A 62 -5.72 7.08 -8.76
C ASP A 62 -5.54 6.44 -10.16
N GLY A 63 -4.63 5.47 -10.26
CA GLY A 63 -4.28 4.78 -11.52
C GLY A 63 -3.47 5.61 -12.52
N SER A 64 -3.04 6.82 -12.16
CA SER A 64 -2.17 7.65 -12.98
C SER A 64 -0.72 7.58 -12.49
N PRO A 65 0.26 7.27 -13.35
CA PRO A 65 1.65 7.12 -12.93
C PRO A 65 2.23 8.43 -12.44
N VAL A 66 2.96 8.36 -11.32
CA VAL A 66 3.73 9.51 -10.81
C VAL A 66 4.93 9.78 -11.71
N ALA A 67 5.44 11.01 -11.67
CA ALA A 67 6.61 11.39 -12.46
C ALA A 67 7.81 10.46 -12.18
N GLY A 68 8.37 9.87 -13.24
CA GLY A 68 9.49 8.93 -13.17
C GLY A 68 9.09 7.45 -13.10
N SER A 69 7.81 7.15 -12.85
CA SER A 69 7.29 5.78 -12.93
C SER A 69 7.07 5.34 -14.40
N PRO A 70 7.31 4.07 -14.76
CA PRO A 70 7.87 2.98 -13.95
C PRO A 70 9.36 3.14 -13.67
N PHE A 71 9.79 2.70 -12.48
CA PHE A 71 11.20 2.65 -12.08
C PHE A 71 11.77 1.26 -12.35
N SER A 72 12.90 1.17 -13.06
CA SER A 72 13.54 -0.11 -13.42
C SER A 72 15.04 -0.16 -13.09
N THR A 73 15.55 0.85 -12.38
CA THR A 73 16.95 0.95 -11.96
C THR A 73 16.99 1.36 -10.50
N ALA A 74 17.96 0.88 -9.74
CA ALA A 74 18.11 1.18 -8.30
C ALA A 74 16.80 0.99 -7.49
N VAL A 75 16.04 -0.05 -7.85
CA VAL A 75 14.85 -0.50 -7.11
C VAL A 75 15.18 -1.80 -6.39
N SER A 76 14.76 -1.92 -5.13
CA SER A 76 14.95 -3.13 -4.34
C SER A 76 13.88 -3.25 -3.25
N ALA A 77 13.71 -4.43 -2.67
CA ALA A 77 12.85 -4.63 -1.52
C ALA A 77 13.50 -5.50 -0.44
N GLU A 78 13.12 -5.24 0.81
CA GLU A 78 13.41 -6.10 1.96
C GLU A 78 12.08 -6.60 2.50
N LEU A 79 11.99 -7.90 2.74
CA LEU A 79 10.79 -8.55 3.26
C LEU A 79 11.15 -9.34 4.51
N LEU A 80 10.33 -9.22 5.55
CA LEU A 80 10.33 -10.12 6.70
C LEU A 80 8.90 -10.43 7.10
N ILE A 81 8.53 -11.71 7.10
CA ILE A 81 7.28 -12.22 7.65
C ILE A 81 7.65 -13.30 8.69
N PRO A 82 7.57 -12.98 9.99
CA PRO A 82 8.05 -13.88 11.03
C PRO A 82 6.99 -14.90 11.45
N GLY A 83 7.44 -16.00 12.05
CA GLY A 83 6.57 -16.96 12.72
C GLY A 83 5.58 -17.67 11.78
N VAL A 84 6.04 -18.03 10.59
CA VAL A 84 5.34 -18.88 9.64
C VAL A 84 5.77 -20.32 9.90
N PHE A 85 4.84 -21.19 10.29
CA PHE A 85 5.13 -22.58 10.65
C PHE A 85 4.17 -23.55 9.97
N ASN A 86 4.60 -24.82 9.84
CA ASN A 86 3.76 -25.97 9.49
C ASN A 86 2.95 -25.80 8.19
N ILE A 87 3.55 -25.23 7.13
CA ILE A 87 2.89 -25.17 5.82
C ILE A 87 2.79 -26.59 5.26
N ALA A 88 1.59 -27.16 5.19
CA ALA A 88 1.41 -28.52 4.73
C ALA A 88 1.80 -28.70 3.24
N VAL A 89 2.47 -29.80 2.90
CA VAL A 89 2.91 -30.12 1.52
C VAL A 89 1.73 -30.26 0.55
N GLY A 90 0.54 -30.58 1.05
CA GLY A 90 -0.69 -30.70 0.26
C GLY A 90 -1.32 -29.37 -0.16
N GLY A 91 -0.81 -28.23 0.31
CA GLY A 91 -1.49 -26.95 0.24
C GLY A 91 -2.11 -26.60 1.59
N ASP A 92 -2.01 -25.34 1.99
CA ASP A 92 -2.48 -24.86 3.29
C ASP A 92 -2.69 -23.35 3.30
N THR A 93 -3.39 -22.85 4.33
CA THR A 93 -3.43 -21.43 4.67
C THR A 93 -2.98 -21.27 6.12
N VAL A 94 -1.83 -20.64 6.30
CA VAL A 94 -1.26 -20.36 7.63
C VAL A 94 -1.23 -18.87 7.89
N MET A 95 -1.23 -18.49 9.16
CA MET A 95 -1.12 -17.09 9.59
C MET A 95 0.22 -16.89 10.27
N SER A 96 0.91 -15.80 9.91
CA SER A 96 2.19 -15.42 10.52
C SER A 96 2.00 -14.84 11.93
N ALA A 97 3.11 -14.74 12.66
CA ALA A 97 3.18 -13.86 13.82
C ALA A 97 3.19 -12.38 13.36
N PRO A 98 2.77 -11.44 14.22
CA PRO A 98 2.94 -10.02 13.95
C PRO A 98 4.40 -9.58 14.04
N GLY A 99 4.69 -8.37 13.54
CA GLY A 99 6.03 -7.76 13.63
C GLY A 99 6.90 -8.01 12.39
N GLY A 100 6.28 -8.30 11.25
CA GLY A 100 6.96 -8.31 9.96
C GLY A 100 7.23 -6.89 9.44
N SER A 101 7.94 -6.81 8.31
CA SER A 101 8.19 -5.54 7.64
C SER A 101 8.33 -5.72 6.13
N VAL A 102 7.95 -4.70 5.38
CA VAL A 102 8.26 -4.55 3.96
C VAL A 102 8.91 -3.19 3.76
N THR A 103 10.09 -3.16 3.16
CA THR A 103 10.72 -1.94 2.65
C THR A 103 10.80 -2.03 1.14
N VAL A 104 10.33 -1.00 0.42
CA VAL A 104 10.56 -0.84 -1.02
C VAL A 104 11.42 0.40 -1.21
N ASN A 105 12.62 0.20 -1.77
CA ASN A 105 13.54 1.28 -2.12
C ASN A 105 13.33 1.69 -3.58
N LEU A 106 13.32 2.99 -3.80
CA LEU A 106 13.14 3.64 -5.09
C LEU A 106 14.36 4.52 -5.41
N PRO A 107 14.51 4.96 -6.67
CA PRO A 107 15.57 5.89 -7.06
C PRO A 107 15.55 7.21 -6.26
N ALA A 108 16.70 7.88 -6.25
CA ALA A 108 16.90 9.18 -5.58
C ALA A 108 16.70 9.16 -4.05
N GLY A 109 16.85 8.00 -3.42
CA GLY A 109 16.69 7.84 -1.97
C GLY A 109 15.24 7.85 -1.51
N ASN A 110 14.30 7.66 -2.44
CA ASN A 110 12.90 7.46 -2.12
C ASN A 110 12.68 6.04 -1.58
N PHE A 111 11.74 5.86 -0.66
CA PHE A 111 11.42 4.56 -0.09
C PHE A 111 10.05 4.54 0.58
N LEU A 112 9.53 3.34 0.83
CA LEU A 112 8.40 3.08 1.72
C LEU A 112 8.75 1.91 2.63
N THR A 113 8.64 2.11 3.94
CA THR A 113 8.76 1.04 4.95
C THR A 113 7.48 0.95 5.75
N VAL A 114 6.88 -0.24 5.74
CA VAL A 114 5.67 -0.57 6.49
C VAL A 114 5.96 -1.70 7.47
N ALA A 115 5.42 -1.59 8.68
CA ALA A 115 5.38 -2.70 9.62
C ALA A 115 4.12 -3.52 9.36
N LEU A 116 4.28 -4.84 9.26
CA LEU A 116 3.17 -5.77 9.10
C LEU A 116 2.68 -6.21 10.49
N ASP A 117 1.35 -6.28 10.63
CA ASP A 117 0.74 -7.08 11.69
C ASP A 117 0.84 -8.57 11.29
N SER A 118 -0.24 -9.34 11.37
CA SER A 118 -0.25 -10.70 10.83
C SER A 118 -0.42 -10.71 9.31
N ALA A 119 0.22 -11.68 8.66
CA ALA A 119 0.04 -12.00 7.25
C ALA A 119 -0.61 -13.36 7.09
N THR A 120 -1.56 -13.47 6.16
CA THR A 120 -2.11 -14.74 5.69
C THR A 120 -1.26 -15.26 4.54
N ILE A 121 -0.74 -16.47 4.67
CA ILE A 121 0.06 -17.16 3.65
C ILE A 121 -0.75 -18.33 3.13
N THR A 122 -1.15 -18.25 1.86
CA THR A 122 -1.84 -19.34 1.17
C THR A 122 -0.86 -20.06 0.25
N TYR A 123 -0.63 -21.34 0.51
CA TYR A 123 0.13 -22.24 -0.35
C TYR A 123 -0.81 -23.15 -1.13
N LEU A 124 -0.71 -23.13 -2.45
CA LEU A 124 -1.47 -24.00 -3.35
C LEU A 124 -0.54 -24.95 -4.08
N ASN A 125 -0.69 -26.26 -3.87
CA ASN A 125 0.04 -27.30 -4.58
C ASN A 125 -0.84 -27.91 -5.70
N ALA A 126 -0.92 -27.22 -6.84
CA ALA A 126 -1.76 -27.61 -7.98
C ALA A 126 -0.93 -28.14 -9.17
N GLY A 127 0.17 -28.86 -8.88
CA GLY A 127 1.17 -29.25 -9.89
C GLY A 127 2.21 -28.17 -10.21
N PHE A 128 1.95 -26.94 -9.79
CA PHE A 128 2.92 -25.89 -9.53
C PHE A 128 2.55 -25.25 -8.19
N ALA A 129 3.56 -24.72 -7.50
CA ALA A 129 3.40 -24.13 -6.19
C ALA A 129 3.24 -22.61 -6.33
N ARG A 130 2.13 -22.09 -5.81
CA ARG A 130 1.84 -20.66 -5.76
C ARG A 130 1.65 -20.24 -4.31
N PHE A 131 2.19 -19.08 -4.00
CA PHE A 131 1.98 -18.42 -2.72
C PHE A 131 1.21 -17.13 -2.93
N ALA A 132 0.26 -16.87 -2.06
CA ALA A 132 -0.38 -15.56 -1.92
C ALA A 132 -0.21 -15.10 -0.48
N PHE A 133 0.23 -13.87 -0.33
CA PHE A 133 0.46 -13.20 0.93
C PHE A 133 -0.50 -12.01 1.00
N GLY A 134 -1.23 -11.90 2.11
CA GLY A 134 -2.05 -10.72 2.40
C GLY A 134 -1.79 -10.31 3.84
N GLY A 135 -1.25 -9.11 4.04
CA GLY A 135 -0.96 -8.57 5.37
C GLY A 135 -1.77 -7.33 5.66
N ALA A 136 -2.28 -7.23 6.89
CA ALA A 136 -2.69 -5.95 7.43
C ALA A 136 -1.41 -5.17 7.81
N VAL A 137 -1.29 -3.93 7.34
CA VAL A 137 -0.20 -3.05 7.74
C VAL A 137 -0.57 -2.42 9.08
N ALA A 138 0.32 -2.55 10.06
CA ALA A 138 0.14 -1.97 11.39
C ALA A 138 0.37 -0.45 11.35
N ASN A 139 1.42 -0.01 10.64
CA ASN A 139 1.75 1.39 10.44
C ASN A 139 2.85 1.58 9.38
N VAL A 140 2.93 2.79 8.82
CA VAL A 140 4.14 3.27 8.12
C VAL A 140 5.21 3.59 9.15
N THR A 141 6.40 3.00 9.03
CA THR A 141 7.55 3.28 9.90
C THR A 141 8.54 4.25 9.27
N GLY A 142 8.50 4.42 7.95
CA GLY A 142 9.24 5.44 7.24
C GLY A 142 8.79 5.56 5.78
N GLN A 143 8.83 6.76 5.22
CA GLN A 143 8.52 6.97 3.80
C GLN A 143 9.17 8.25 3.28
N SER A 144 9.52 8.21 2.00
CA SER A 144 9.86 9.35 1.16
C SER A 144 9.47 8.95 -0.25
N LEU A 145 8.25 9.26 -0.69
CA LEU A 145 7.79 8.89 -2.03
C LEU A 145 8.07 10.00 -3.05
N PRO A 146 8.16 9.67 -4.35
CA PRO A 146 8.36 10.65 -5.42
C PRO A 146 7.35 11.80 -5.34
N GLY A 147 7.83 13.03 -5.53
CA GLY A 147 6.97 14.22 -5.50
C GLY A 147 6.49 14.63 -4.10
N GLY A 148 7.03 14.05 -3.04
CA GLY A 148 6.61 14.35 -1.67
C GLY A 148 5.30 13.66 -1.26
N LEU A 149 4.86 12.66 -2.04
CA LEU A 149 3.69 11.87 -1.71
C LEU A 149 3.85 11.18 -0.34
N MET A 150 2.73 11.01 0.34
CA MET A 150 2.67 10.30 1.61
C MET A 150 1.50 9.33 1.57
N MET A 151 1.80 8.05 1.77
CA MET A 151 0.81 7.01 1.98
C MET A 151 0.35 7.05 3.44
N GLY A 152 -0.96 6.95 3.64
CA GLY A 152 -1.63 6.98 4.92
C GLY A 152 -2.54 5.78 5.12
N ASP A 153 -3.00 5.62 6.36
CA ASP A 153 -3.79 4.47 6.77
C ASP A 153 -5.25 4.57 6.27
N PRO A 154 -5.88 3.44 5.89
CA PRO A 154 -5.34 2.08 5.94
C PRO A 154 -4.38 1.77 4.79
N ILE A 155 -3.42 0.88 5.04
CA ILE A 155 -2.50 0.33 4.03
C ILE A 155 -2.71 -1.18 3.92
N SER A 156 -2.69 -1.69 2.71
CA SER A 156 -2.71 -3.12 2.40
C SER A 156 -1.40 -3.54 1.74
N PHE A 157 -0.97 -4.77 2.01
CA PHE A 157 0.16 -5.41 1.32
C PHE A 157 -0.30 -6.74 0.75
N SER A 158 -0.02 -6.96 -0.53
CA SER A 158 -0.20 -8.26 -1.15
C SER A 158 1.03 -8.68 -1.95
N PHE A 159 1.31 -9.98 -1.97
CA PHE A 159 2.40 -10.55 -2.77
C PHE A 159 1.96 -11.91 -3.30
N SER A 160 2.33 -12.22 -4.55
CA SER A 160 2.08 -13.52 -5.16
C SER A 160 3.34 -14.03 -5.81
N ALA A 161 3.73 -15.26 -5.50
CA ALA A 161 4.97 -15.86 -5.99
C ALA A 161 4.78 -17.26 -6.55
N ILE A 162 5.66 -17.63 -7.47
CA ILE A 162 5.79 -18.98 -8.03
C ILE A 162 7.03 -19.62 -7.42
N LEU A 163 6.87 -20.85 -6.97
CA LEU A 163 7.95 -21.61 -6.37
C LEU A 163 9.04 -21.97 -7.39
N ALA A 164 10.30 -21.71 -7.02
CA ALA A 164 11.48 -22.14 -7.75
C ALA A 164 12.03 -23.46 -7.21
N SER A 165 12.05 -23.64 -5.88
CA SER A 165 12.50 -24.88 -5.24
C SER A 165 11.91 -25.05 -3.84
N GLN A 166 11.80 -26.29 -3.36
CA GLN A 166 11.36 -26.59 -1.99
C GLN A 166 12.04 -27.84 -1.44
N THR A 167 12.13 -27.89 -0.11
CA THR A 167 12.43 -29.11 0.66
C THR A 167 11.25 -29.38 1.59
N ASN A 168 10.88 -30.65 1.77
CA ASN A 168 9.81 -31.05 2.68
C ASN A 168 10.15 -32.38 3.36
N ASN A 169 9.42 -32.70 4.44
CA ASN A 169 9.54 -33.96 5.19
C ASN A 169 8.38 -34.94 4.89
N GLY A 170 7.60 -34.69 3.83
CA GLY A 170 6.38 -35.44 3.49
C GLY A 170 5.11 -34.98 4.21
N VAL A 171 5.22 -34.11 5.21
CA VAL A 171 4.07 -33.50 5.93
C VAL A 171 4.06 -32.00 5.72
N ASP A 172 5.19 -31.33 6.03
CA ASP A 172 5.35 -29.88 5.98
C ASP A 172 6.49 -29.47 5.04
N LEU A 173 6.37 -28.25 4.48
CA LEU A 173 7.48 -27.56 3.85
C LEU A 173 8.51 -27.18 4.92
N LEU A 174 9.77 -27.54 4.67
CA LEU A 174 10.90 -27.18 5.52
C LEU A 174 11.54 -25.87 5.04
N THR A 175 11.77 -25.76 3.74
CA THR A 175 12.34 -24.57 3.11
C THR A 175 11.77 -24.39 1.72
N PHE A 176 11.73 -23.15 1.24
CA PHE A 176 11.42 -22.89 -0.15
C PHE A 176 12.03 -21.60 -0.69
N ARG A 177 12.24 -21.54 -2.00
CA ARG A 177 12.54 -20.30 -2.73
C ARG A 177 11.44 -20.03 -3.74
N ALA A 178 10.99 -18.80 -3.84
CA ALA A 178 9.95 -18.38 -4.79
C ALA A 178 10.26 -16.98 -5.34
N SER A 179 9.70 -16.64 -6.50
CA SER A 179 9.83 -15.32 -7.13
C SER A 179 8.46 -14.81 -7.54
N GLY A 180 8.21 -13.51 -7.41
CA GLY A 180 6.86 -12.99 -7.55
C GLY A 180 6.70 -11.50 -7.84
N THR A 181 5.45 -11.08 -7.71
CA THR A 181 4.99 -9.70 -7.85
C THR A 181 4.20 -9.31 -6.63
N GLY A 182 4.32 -8.07 -6.19
CA GLY A 182 3.55 -7.56 -5.04
C GLY A 182 3.02 -6.16 -5.27
N GLU A 183 2.18 -5.76 -4.34
CA GLU A 183 1.43 -4.52 -4.35
C GLU A 183 1.30 -3.98 -2.93
N ILE A 184 1.48 -2.67 -2.78
CA ILE A 184 1.15 -1.92 -1.57
C ILE A 184 0.17 -0.82 -1.96
N GLU A 185 -1.00 -0.80 -1.32
CA GLU A 185 -2.05 0.19 -1.57
C GLU A 185 -2.32 0.97 -0.29
N GLY A 186 -2.49 2.29 -0.37
CA GLY A 186 -2.91 3.10 0.76
C GLY A 186 -3.51 4.43 0.35
N ALA A 187 -4.14 5.13 1.29
CA ALA A 187 -4.75 6.43 1.02
C ALA A 187 -3.69 7.54 0.90
N VAL A 188 -3.88 8.52 0.02
CA VAL A 188 -3.07 9.74 -0.01
C VAL A 188 -3.35 10.57 1.25
N VAL A 189 -2.30 10.93 1.98
CA VAL A 189 -2.40 11.94 3.05
C VAL A 189 -2.38 13.33 2.40
N PRO A 190 -3.43 14.16 2.54
CA PRO A 190 -3.42 15.51 1.99
C PRO A 190 -2.30 16.35 2.61
N GLU A 191 -1.55 17.08 1.79
CA GLU A 191 -0.54 18.00 2.29
C GLU A 191 -1.20 19.07 3.20
N PRO A 192 -0.65 19.38 4.39
CA PRO A 192 -1.25 20.33 5.33
C PRO A 192 -1.57 21.70 4.73
N ALA A 193 -0.79 22.13 3.72
CA ALA A 193 -1.01 23.40 3.03
C ALA A 193 -2.31 23.44 2.23
N THR A 194 -2.74 22.30 1.65
CA THR A 194 -4.01 22.21 0.90
C THR A 194 -5.21 22.34 1.83
N ALA A 195 -5.14 21.73 3.01
CA ALA A 195 -6.17 21.87 4.05
C ALA A 195 -6.28 23.32 4.53
N LEU A 196 -5.14 23.99 4.76
CA LEU A 196 -5.12 25.39 5.18
C LEU A 196 -5.68 26.33 4.09
N LEU A 197 -5.34 26.09 2.82
CA LEU A 197 -5.85 26.88 1.71
C LEU A 197 -7.37 26.72 1.55
N ALA A 198 -7.89 25.50 1.66
CA ALA A 198 -9.32 25.24 1.65
C ALA A 198 -10.03 25.95 2.82
N ALA A 199 -9.45 25.90 4.02
CA ALA A 199 -9.97 26.58 5.20
C ALA A 199 -9.97 28.11 5.06
N LEU A 200 -8.96 28.70 4.42
CA LEU A 200 -8.87 30.14 4.17
C LEU A 200 -9.77 30.61 3.01
N ALA A 201 -10.01 29.77 2.00
CA ALA A 201 -10.91 30.08 0.90
C ALA A 201 -12.39 30.12 1.34
N ALA A 202 -12.77 29.29 2.32
CA ALA A 202 -14.14 29.20 2.83
C ALA A 202 -14.73 30.56 3.32
N PRO A 203 -14.06 31.34 4.21
CA PRO A 203 -14.58 32.63 4.65
C PRO A 203 -14.52 33.71 3.56
N LEU A 204 -13.55 33.66 2.64
CA LEU A 204 -13.48 34.60 1.50
C LEU A 204 -14.62 34.38 0.51
N ALA A 205 -15.03 33.13 0.28
CA ALA A 205 -16.22 32.81 -0.51
C ALA A 205 -17.51 33.30 0.17
N LEU A 206 -17.58 33.26 1.51
CA LEU A 206 -18.72 33.74 2.30
C LEU A 206 -18.76 35.28 2.42
N GLY A 207 -17.62 35.94 2.47
CA GLY A 207 -17.51 37.40 2.69
C GLY A 207 -17.87 38.27 1.49
N ARG A 208 -17.95 37.70 0.28
CA ARG A 208 -18.22 38.43 -0.98
C ARG A 208 -19.72 38.64 -1.29
N ARG A 209 -20.62 38.24 -0.38
CA ARG A 209 -22.09 38.37 -0.53
C ARG A 209 -22.71 39.53 0.27
N ARG A 210 -21.91 40.51 0.69
CA ARG A 210 -22.43 41.76 1.30
C ARG A 210 -22.31 42.92 0.35
#